data_AF-A0A936NYC0-F1
#
_entry.id   AF-A0A936NYC0-F1
#
_cell.length_a   1.000
_cell.length_b   1.000
_cell.length_c   1.000
_cell.angle_alpha   90.00
_cell.angle_beta   90.00
_cell.angle_gamma   90.00
#
_symmetry.space_group_name_H-M   'P 1'
#
loop_
_entity.id
_entity.type
_entity.pdbx_description
1 polymer ?
#
loop_
_entity_poly.entity_id
_entity_poly.type
_entity_poly.pdbx_seq_one_letter_code
_entity_poly.pdbx_strand_id
1 'polypeptide(L)'
;MIAAQACVIVWALDQSTDTQVAPLRQMLVRLSGRLMKHGVDWTAPALLAGMWNLMAIISALEQYSLDELEQMSQLLFQMLDLEDEFKGFKEHV
;
A
#
# COMPACT_ATOMS: atom_id res chain seq x y z
N MET A 1 -16.40 -14.14 0.84
CA MET A 1 -15.46 -14.80 1.77
C MET A 1 -14.14 -14.03 1.93
N ILE A 2 -13.58 -13.46 0.85
CA ILE A 2 -12.36 -12.61 0.88
C ILE A 2 -12.42 -11.46 1.91
N ALA A 3 -13.53 -10.71 1.95
CA ALA A 3 -13.67 -9.56 2.87
C ALA A 3 -13.66 -9.97 4.36
N ALA A 4 -14.32 -11.09 4.70
CA ALA A 4 -14.34 -11.58 6.09
C ALA A 4 -12.95 -12.04 6.55
N GLN A 5 -12.19 -12.70 5.67
CA GLN A 5 -10.82 -13.12 5.96
C GLN A 5 -9.89 -11.91 6.16
N ALA A 6 -10.02 -10.87 5.32
CA ALA A 6 -9.27 -9.63 5.49
C ALA A 6 -9.57 -8.95 6.83
N CYS A 7 -10.84 -8.89 7.25
CA CYS A 7 -11.22 -8.34 8.55
C CYS A 7 -10.62 -9.12 9.73
N VAL A 8 -10.60 -10.46 9.66
CA VAL A 8 -10.00 -11.29 10.72
C VAL A 8 -8.51 -11.07 10.81
N ILE A 9 -7.81 -10.96 9.68
CA ILE A 9 -6.37 -10.72 9.65
C ILE A 9 -6.05 -9.34 10.23
N VAL A 10 -6.81 -8.31 9.85
CA VAL A 10 -6.64 -6.95 10.41
C VAL A 10 -6.95 -6.91 11.90
N TRP A 11 -7.99 -7.63 12.36
CA TRP A 11 -8.30 -7.71 13.79
C TRP A 11 -7.19 -8.42 14.58
N ALA A 12 -6.64 -9.51 14.06
CA ALA A 12 -5.50 -10.19 14.66
C ALA A 12 -4.25 -9.29 14.68
N LEU A 13 -4.02 -8.55 13.59
CA LEU A 13 -2.96 -7.55 13.53
C LEU A 13 -3.20 -6.41 14.50
N ASP A 14 -4.42 -5.95 14.74
CA ASP A 14 -4.72 -4.86 15.66
C ASP A 14 -4.54 -5.27 17.13
N GLN A 15 -5.00 -6.50 17.47
CA GLN A 15 -5.00 -7.03 18.83
C GLN A 15 -3.67 -7.64 19.29
N SER A 16 -2.74 -7.91 18.36
CA SER A 16 -1.46 -8.53 18.72
C SER A 16 -0.66 -7.66 19.70
N THR A 17 -0.13 -8.26 20.76
CA THR A 17 0.82 -7.60 21.67
C THR A 17 2.27 -7.93 21.31
N ASP A 18 2.48 -8.71 20.25
CA ASP A 18 3.80 -9.10 19.80
C ASP A 18 4.52 -7.93 19.13
N THR A 19 5.66 -7.55 19.70
CA THR A 19 6.56 -6.52 19.18
C THR A 19 7.06 -6.81 17.76
N GLN A 20 7.09 -8.08 17.32
CA GLN A 20 7.45 -8.46 15.96
C GLN A 20 6.44 -7.99 14.91
N VAL A 21 5.20 -7.66 15.33
CA VAL A 21 4.13 -7.18 14.44
C VAL A 21 4.18 -5.67 14.23
N ALA A 22 4.92 -4.93 15.07
CA ALA A 22 5.01 -3.47 14.97
C ALA A 22 5.60 -2.99 13.63
N PRO A 23 6.71 -3.56 13.09
CA PRO A 23 7.21 -3.18 11.76
C PRO A 23 6.19 -3.42 10.65
N LEU A 24 5.43 -4.53 10.74
CA LEU A 24 4.40 -4.86 9.79
C LEU A 24 3.25 -3.83 9.83
N ARG A 25 2.74 -3.47 11.01
CA ARG A 25 1.72 -2.41 11.15
C ARG A 25 2.19 -1.10 10.55
N GLN A 26 3.43 -0.69 10.86
CA GLN A 26 3.98 0.56 10.38
C GLN A 26 4.12 0.56 8.85
N MET A 27 4.59 -0.53 8.27
CA MET A 27 4.63 -0.71 6.81
C MET A 27 3.22 -0.61 6.20
N LEU A 28 2.22 -1.30 6.76
CA LEU A 28 0.85 -1.26 6.27
C LEU A 28 0.24 0.15 6.37
N VAL A 29 0.45 0.86 7.48
CA VAL A 29 0.00 2.25 7.61
C VAL A 29 0.62 3.13 6.54
N ARG A 30 1.93 3.01 6.27
CA ARG A 30 2.60 3.75 5.18
C ARG A 30 2.00 3.41 3.82
N LEU A 31 1.81 2.12 3.52
CA LEU A 31 1.21 1.66 2.27
C LEU A 31 -0.25 2.10 2.11
N SER A 32 -0.95 2.40 3.21
CA SER A 32 -2.35 2.82 3.17
C SER A 32 -2.56 4.21 2.55
N GLY A 33 -1.50 5.04 2.49
CA GLY A 33 -1.59 6.44 2.06
C GLY A 33 -2.42 7.35 2.97
N ARG A 34 -2.92 6.84 4.11
CA ARG A 34 -3.76 7.59 5.03
C ARG A 34 -2.91 8.39 6.01
N LEU A 35 -3.26 9.66 6.19
CA LEU A 35 -2.70 10.50 7.25
C LEU A 35 -3.31 10.13 8.60
N MET A 36 -2.47 9.83 9.58
CA MET A 36 -2.90 9.57 10.95
C MET A 36 -3.05 10.89 11.72
N LYS A 37 -3.99 10.93 12.67
CA LYS A 37 -4.07 12.03 13.64
C LYS A 37 -2.86 12.00 14.57
N HIS A 38 -2.52 13.15 15.14
CA HIS A 38 -1.46 13.24 16.14
C HIS A 38 -1.71 12.26 17.31
N GLY A 39 -0.69 11.49 17.68
CA GLY A 39 -0.76 10.49 18.76
C GLY A 39 -1.49 9.19 18.39
N VAL A 40 -1.89 9.00 17.12
CA VAL A 40 -2.48 7.75 16.63
C VAL A 40 -1.46 7.05 15.74
N ASP A 41 -0.90 5.94 16.21
CA ASP A 41 0.13 5.21 15.47
C ASP A 41 -0.45 4.38 14.31
N TRP A 42 -1.66 3.84 14.49
CA TRP A 42 -2.40 3.12 13.45
C TRP A 42 -3.91 3.14 13.70
N THR A 43 -4.68 2.74 12.70
CA THR A 43 -6.11 2.44 12.83
C THR A 43 -6.43 1.17 12.03
N ALA A 44 -7.44 0.39 12.45
CA ALA A 44 -7.86 -0.79 11.69
C ALA A 44 -8.18 -0.50 10.20
N PRO A 45 -8.85 0.62 9.83
CA PRO A 45 -9.02 0.98 8.42
C PRO A 45 -7.72 1.26 7.67
N ALA A 46 -6.69 1.80 8.34
CA ALA A 46 -5.38 2.01 7.73
C ALA A 46 -4.64 0.70 7.51
N LEU A 47 -4.67 -0.21 8.50
CA LEU A 47 -4.10 -1.55 8.36
C LEU A 47 -4.77 -2.33 7.21
N LEU A 48 -6.09 -2.27 7.11
CA LEU A 48 -6.84 -2.93 6.03
C LEU A 48 -6.47 -2.37 4.65
N ALA A 49 -6.44 -1.05 4.49
CA ALA A 49 -6.07 -0.41 3.23
C ALA A 49 -4.62 -0.72 2.83
N GLY A 50 -3.69 -0.68 3.79
CA GLY A 50 -2.30 -1.08 3.55
C GLY A 50 -2.15 -2.53 3.12
N MET A 51 -2.91 -3.43 3.76
CA MET A 51 -2.89 -4.85 3.43
C MET A 51 -3.42 -5.10 2.02
N TRP A 52 -4.50 -4.43 1.63
CA TRP A 52 -5.02 -4.50 0.28
C TRP A 52 -3.98 -4.06 -0.75
N ASN A 53 -3.30 -2.94 -0.50
CA ASN A 53 -2.25 -2.43 -1.39
C ASN A 53 -1.07 -3.39 -1.48
N LEU A 54 -0.63 -3.98 -0.37
CA LEU A 54 0.43 -5.00 -0.38
C LEU A 54 0.06 -6.20 -1.26
N MET A 55 -1.16 -6.72 -1.11
CA MET A 55 -1.63 -7.85 -1.93
C MET A 55 -1.72 -7.48 -3.41
N ALA A 56 -2.18 -6.27 -3.74
CA ALA A 56 -2.24 -5.78 -5.11
C ALA A 56 -0.83 -5.65 -5.72
N ILE A 57 0.15 -5.14 -4.96
CA ILE A 57 1.54 -5.03 -5.40
C ILE A 57 2.13 -6.41 -5.69
N ILE A 58 1.98 -7.37 -4.77
CA ILE A 58 2.48 -8.74 -4.97
C ILE A 58 1.84 -9.36 -6.22
N SER A 59 0.51 -9.25 -6.35
CA SER A 59 -0.21 -9.78 -7.51
C SER A 59 0.22 -9.14 -8.82
N ALA A 60 0.56 -7.85 -8.82
CA ALA A 60 1.06 -7.16 -10.01
C ALA A 60 2.47 -7.62 -10.37
N LEU A 61 3.37 -7.71 -9.39
CA LEU A 61 4.75 -8.17 -9.59
C LEU A 61 4.85 -9.64 -10.02
N GLU A 62 3.83 -10.46 -9.73
CA GLU A 62 3.75 -11.84 -10.22
C GLU A 62 3.29 -11.94 -11.69
N GLN A 63 2.56 -10.95 -12.19
CA GLN A 63 1.91 -11.00 -13.52
C GLN A 63 2.60 -10.13 -14.56
N TYR A 64 3.29 -9.07 -14.12
CA TYR A 64 3.90 -8.08 -14.97
C TYR A 64 5.35 -7.86 -14.56
N SER A 65 6.21 -7.72 -15.56
CA SER A 65 7.57 -7.23 -15.34
C SER A 65 7.55 -5.76 -14.89
N LEU A 66 8.65 -5.32 -14.25
CA LEU A 66 8.80 -3.93 -13.85
C LEU A 66 8.73 -2.99 -15.07
N ASP A 67 9.34 -3.37 -16.20
CA ASP A 67 9.31 -2.60 -17.44
C ASP A 67 7.87 -2.40 -17.97
N GLU A 68 7.04 -3.44 -17.93
CA GLU A 68 5.63 -3.34 -18.35
C GLU A 68 4.84 -2.39 -17.43
N LEU A 69 5.08 -2.47 -16.12
CA LEU A 69 4.45 -1.56 -15.16
C LEU A 69 4.91 -0.11 -15.36
N GLU A 70 6.19 0.12 -15.66
CA GLU A 70 6.70 1.45 -16.00
C GLU A 70 6.06 1.98 -17.29
N GLN A 71 5.94 1.16 -18.33
CA GLN A 71 5.27 1.55 -19.58
C GLN A 71 3.80 1.92 -19.36
N MET A 72 3.07 1.13 -18.54
CA MET A 72 1.69 1.44 -18.18
C MET A 72 1.58 2.76 -17.42
N SER A 73 2.49 3.04 -16.48
CA SER A 73 2.51 4.31 -15.77
C SER A 73 2.78 5.49 -16.71
N GLN A 74 3.75 5.38 -17.62
CA GLN A 74 4.04 6.42 -18.62
C GLN A 74 2.83 6.74 -19.48
N LEU A 75 2.12 5.72 -19.97
CA LEU A 75 0.90 5.91 -20.75
C LEU A 75 -0.18 6.66 -19.95
N LEU A 76 -0.32 6.36 -18.65
CA LEU A 76 -1.28 7.02 -17.78
C LEU A 76 -0.91 8.50 -17.55
N PHE A 77 0.35 8.82 -17.30
CA PHE A 77 0.80 10.20 -17.13
C PHE A 77 0.70 11.02 -18.42
N GLN A 78 1.00 10.41 -19.58
CA GLN A 78 0.79 11.03 -20.89
C GLN A 78 -0.68 11.35 -21.15
N MET A 79 -1.58 10.43 -20.82
CA MET A 79 -3.03 10.65 -20.97
C MET A 79 -3.54 11.82 -20.14
N LEU A 80 -2.92 12.07 -18.98
CA LEU A 80 -3.31 13.14 -18.05
C LEU A 80 -2.55 14.45 -18.28
N ASP A 81 -1.64 14.52 -19.26
CA ASP A 81 -0.74 15.67 -19.50
C ASP A 81 0.17 15.99 -18.28
N LEU A 82 0.60 14.94 -17.56
CA LEU A 82 1.38 15.00 -16.31
C LEU A 82 2.79 14.41 -16.46
N GLU A 83 3.42 14.55 -17.63
CA GLU A 83 4.71 13.91 -17.95
C GLU A 83 5.85 14.29 -16.97
N ASP A 84 5.81 15.50 -16.42
CA ASP A 84 6.81 15.99 -15.46
C ASP A 84 6.64 15.40 -14.05
N GLU A 85 5.42 15.02 -13.65
CA GLU A 85 5.16 14.45 -12.31
C GLU A 85 5.69 13.03 -12.19
N PHE A 86 5.67 12.23 -13.27
CA PHE A 86 6.23 10.89 -13.26
C PHE A 86 7.74 10.88 -13.02
N LYS A 87 8.46 11.82 -13.65
CA LYS A 87 9.90 12.00 -13.42
C LYS A 87 10.17 12.39 -11.96
N GLY A 88 9.40 13.34 -11.42
CA GLY A 88 9.50 13.73 -10.01
C GLY A 88 9.21 12.58 -9.04
N PHE A 89 8.25 11.69 -9.36
CA PHE A 89 7.99 10.49 -8.55
C PHE A 89 9.19 9.54 -8.54
N LYS A 90 9.87 9.33 -9.67
CA LYS A 90 11.03 8.43 -9.78
C LYS A 90 12.30 8.98 -9.15
N GLU A 91 12.43 10.30 -9.00
CA GLU A 91 13.57 10.95 -8.34
C GLU A 91 13.48 10.99 -6.81
N HIS A 92 12.29 10.74 -6.24
CA HIS A 92 12.02 10.82 -4.80
C HIS A 92 11.76 9.45 -4.13
N VAL A 93 11.83 8.36 -4.89
CA VAL A 93 11.77 6.96 -4.41
C VAL A 93 13.16 6.34 -4.51
#